data_AF-A0ABD5AZ79-F1
#
_entry.id   AF-A0ABD5AZ79-F1
#
_cell.length_a   1.000
_cell.length_b   1.000
_cell.length_c   1.000
_cell.angle_alpha   90.00
_cell.angle_beta   90.00
_cell.angle_gamma   90.00
#
_symmetry.space_group_name_H-M   'P 1'
#
loop_
_entity.id
_entity.type
_entity.pdbx_description
1 polymer ?
#
loop_
_entity_poly.entity_id
_entity_poly.type
_entity_poly.pdbx_seq_one_letter_code
_entity_poly.pdbx_strand_id
1 'polypeptide(L)'
;ESVANAQQVIQDLQNARTSLVPDKTQLQEAKNRLENSINQQTDTDGMTQDSLNNYNDKLAKARQNLEKISKVLGGQPTVAEIRQNTDEANAHKQALDTARSQLTLNREPYINHINNESHLNNAQKDNFKAQVNSAPNHNTLETIKNKADTLNQSMTALSESI
;
A
#
# COMPACT_ATOMS: atom_id res chain seq x y z
N GLU A 1 51.38 -43.63 -1.40
CA GLU A 1 49.92 -43.78 -1.28
C GLU A 1 49.25 -42.67 -0.48
N SER A 2 49.73 -42.29 0.72
CA SER A 2 49.06 -41.27 1.56
C SER A 2 48.91 -39.88 0.91
N VAL A 3 49.93 -39.40 0.19
CA VAL A 3 49.90 -38.08 -0.48
C VAL A 3 48.89 -38.04 -1.64
N ALA A 4 48.80 -39.11 -2.44
CA ALA A 4 47.82 -39.21 -3.53
C ALA A 4 46.39 -39.22 -2.99
N ASN A 5 46.16 -39.94 -1.88
CA ASN A 5 44.86 -39.98 -1.22
C ASN A 5 44.47 -38.60 -0.64
N ALA A 6 45.41 -37.88 -0.04
CA ALA A 6 45.18 -36.52 0.44
C ALA A 6 44.85 -35.54 -0.70
N GLN A 7 45.53 -35.66 -1.85
CA GLN A 7 45.28 -34.83 -3.02
C GLN A 7 43.86 -35.04 -3.58
N GLN A 8 43.40 -36.30 -3.62
CA GLN A 8 42.04 -36.65 -4.06
C GLN A 8 40.99 -36.05 -3.12
N VAL A 9 41.17 -36.18 -1.80
CA VAL A 9 40.25 -35.61 -0.80
C VAL A 9 40.16 -34.08 -0.92
N ILE A 10 41.27 -33.39 -1.19
CA ILE A 10 41.27 -31.94 -1.41
C ILE A 10 40.44 -31.58 -2.64
N GLN A 11 40.59 -32.32 -3.74
CA GLN A 11 39.81 -32.09 -4.96
C GLN A 11 38.32 -32.35 -4.74
N ASP A 12 37.98 -33.42 -4.02
CA ASP A 12 36.58 -33.78 -3.71
C ASP A 12 35.92 -32.71 -2.83
N LEU A 13 36.64 -32.17 -1.84
CA LEU A 13 36.16 -31.07 -1.00
C LEU A 13 36.00 -29.75 -1.78
N GLN A 14 36.91 -29.45 -2.71
CA GLN A 14 36.80 -28.28 -3.58
C GLN A 14 35.58 -28.39 -4.49
N ASN A 15 35.38 -29.56 -5.11
CA ASN A 15 34.22 -29.85 -5.94
C ASN A 15 32.93 -29.73 -5.12
N ALA A 16 32.86 -30.35 -3.94
CA ALA A 16 31.71 -30.26 -3.05
C ALA A 16 31.40 -28.80 -2.65
N ARG A 17 32.44 -28.00 -2.34
CA ARG A 17 32.27 -26.58 -2.03
C ARG A 17 31.71 -25.80 -3.22
N THR A 18 32.17 -26.08 -4.44
CA THR A 18 31.66 -25.42 -5.65
C THR A 18 30.25 -25.88 -6.04
N SER A 19 29.82 -27.06 -5.59
CA SER A 19 28.47 -27.58 -5.81
C SER A 19 27.45 -27.17 -4.75
N LEU A 20 27.87 -26.47 -3.68
CA LEU A 20 26.94 -25.93 -2.68
C LEU A 20 26.10 -24.81 -3.32
N VAL A 21 24.78 -25.01 -3.33
CA VAL A 21 23.82 -23.98 -3.72
C VAL A 21 23.21 -23.38 -2.45
N PRO A 22 23.27 -22.05 -2.27
CA PRO A 22 22.63 -21.40 -1.12
C PRO A 22 21.11 -21.63 -1.08
N ASP A 23 20.57 -21.84 0.13
CA ASP A 23 19.13 -21.99 0.35
C ASP A 23 18.39 -20.66 0.10
N LYS A 24 17.43 -20.69 -0.82
CA LYS A 24 16.66 -19.53 -1.28
C LYS A 24 15.29 -19.41 -0.60
N THR A 25 14.91 -20.34 0.26
CA THR A 25 13.55 -20.44 0.84
C THR A 25 13.10 -19.13 1.48
N GLN A 26 13.92 -18.54 2.37
CA GLN A 26 13.56 -17.30 3.07
C GLN A 26 13.34 -16.12 2.11
N LEU A 27 14.14 -16.01 1.05
CA LEU A 27 13.99 -14.96 0.06
C LEU A 27 12.72 -15.16 -0.80
N GLN A 28 12.38 -16.41 -1.13
CA GLN A 28 11.13 -16.73 -1.84
C GLN A 28 9.90 -16.39 -0.99
N GLU A 29 9.92 -16.69 0.30
CA GLU A 29 8.84 -16.32 1.22
C GLU A 29 8.70 -14.80 1.37
N ALA A 30 9.82 -14.08 1.48
CA ALA A 30 9.82 -12.61 1.54
C ALA A 30 9.30 -12.00 0.23
N LYS A 31 9.70 -12.53 -0.93
CA LYS A 31 9.15 -12.18 -2.25
C LYS A 31 7.63 -12.32 -2.27
N ASN A 32 7.12 -13.49 -1.89
CA ASN A 32 5.67 -13.76 -1.92
C ASN A 32 4.89 -12.81 -0.99
N ARG A 33 5.42 -12.50 0.20
CA ARG A 33 4.80 -11.53 1.12
C ARG A 33 4.78 -10.11 0.55
N LEU A 34 5.85 -9.70 -0.14
CA LEU A 34 5.92 -8.40 -0.81
C LEU A 34 4.94 -8.34 -1.99
N GLU A 35 4.88 -9.38 -2.82
CA GLU A 35 3.92 -9.52 -3.93
C GLU A 35 2.48 -9.41 -3.45
N ASN A 36 2.14 -10.11 -2.36
CA ASN A 36 0.80 -10.05 -1.78
C ASN A 36 0.45 -8.63 -1.30
N SER A 37 1.39 -7.92 -0.67
CA SER A 37 1.16 -6.52 -0.27
C SER A 37 1.02 -5.58 -1.48
N ILE A 38 1.81 -5.77 -2.54
CA ILE A 38 1.70 -4.99 -3.80
C ILE A 38 0.35 -5.20 -4.47
N ASN A 39 -0.16 -6.43 -4.46
CA ASN A 39 -1.41 -6.82 -5.13
C ASN A 39 -2.66 -6.61 -4.26
N GLN A 40 -2.49 -6.19 -3.00
CA GLN A 40 -3.62 -5.91 -2.12
C GLN A 40 -4.45 -4.76 -2.67
N GLN A 41 -5.73 -5.03 -2.94
CA GLN A 41 -6.69 -4.00 -3.33
C GLN A 41 -6.76 -2.93 -2.23
N THR A 42 -6.61 -1.68 -2.64
CA THR A 42 -6.59 -0.52 -1.77
C THR A 42 -7.50 0.54 -2.39
N ASP A 43 -8.49 1.00 -1.62
CA ASP A 43 -9.33 2.12 -2.05
C ASP A 43 -8.53 3.42 -1.95
N THR A 44 -8.33 4.06 -3.10
CA THR A 44 -7.59 5.32 -3.23
C THR A 44 -8.49 6.48 -3.65
N ASP A 45 -9.78 6.23 -3.88
CA ASP A 45 -10.68 7.23 -4.39
C ASP A 45 -10.97 8.28 -3.32
N GLY A 46 -10.95 9.55 -3.72
CA GLY A 46 -11.21 10.68 -2.84
C GLY A 46 -10.20 10.87 -1.70
N MET A 47 -9.04 10.20 -1.71
CA MET A 47 -7.99 10.41 -0.72
C MET A 47 -7.27 11.75 -0.96
N THR A 48 -6.62 12.28 0.08
CA THR A 48 -5.78 13.47 0.00
C THR A 48 -4.57 13.22 -0.88
N GLN A 49 -4.16 14.23 -1.64
CA GLN A 49 -3.04 14.14 -2.58
C GLN A 49 -1.74 13.69 -1.91
N ASP A 50 -1.44 14.22 -0.72
CA ASP A 50 -0.21 13.88 0.01
C ASP A 50 -0.19 12.41 0.42
N SER A 51 -1.31 11.90 0.94
CA SER A 51 -1.40 10.49 1.35
C SER A 51 -1.30 9.55 0.13
N LEU A 52 -1.89 9.92 -1.00
CA LEU A 52 -1.78 9.19 -2.26
C LEU A 52 -0.36 9.21 -2.82
N ASN A 53 0.31 10.36 -2.79
CA ASN A 53 1.69 10.49 -3.23
C ASN A 53 2.63 9.60 -2.42
N ASN A 54 2.48 9.59 -1.10
CA ASN A 54 3.27 8.72 -0.22
C ASN A 54 3.00 7.23 -0.51
N TYR A 55 1.73 6.83 -0.62
CA TYR A 55 1.35 5.45 -0.95
C TYR A 55 1.94 5.02 -2.31
N ASN A 56 1.80 5.85 -3.34
CA ASN A 56 2.30 5.57 -4.68
C ASN A 56 3.85 5.50 -4.73
N ASP A 57 4.56 6.35 -3.98
CA ASP A 57 6.03 6.26 -3.84
C ASP A 57 6.45 4.91 -3.24
N LYS A 58 5.80 4.48 -2.15
CA LYS A 58 6.12 3.19 -1.52
C LYS A 58 5.76 2.00 -2.40
N LEU A 59 4.63 2.08 -3.11
CA LEU A 59 4.21 1.05 -4.07
C LEU A 59 5.21 0.91 -5.22
N ALA A 60 5.68 2.03 -5.77
CA ALA A 60 6.69 2.03 -6.82
C ALA A 60 8.01 1.42 -6.34
N LYS A 61 8.50 1.80 -5.15
CA LYS A 61 9.71 1.23 -4.55
C LYS A 61 9.57 -0.26 -4.25
N ALA A 62 8.41 -0.70 -3.77
CA ALA A 62 8.11 -2.10 -3.55
C ALA A 62 8.16 -2.91 -4.86
N ARG A 63 7.59 -2.39 -5.95
CA ARG A 63 7.64 -3.02 -7.29
C ARG A 63 9.08 -3.12 -7.82
N GLN A 64 9.87 -2.06 -7.69
CA GLN A 64 11.28 -2.07 -8.08
C GLN A 64 12.08 -3.12 -7.29
N ASN A 65 11.85 -3.22 -5.98
CA ASN A 65 12.52 -4.21 -5.14
C ASN A 65 12.08 -5.64 -5.50
N LEU A 66 10.80 -5.86 -5.84
CA LEU A 66 10.30 -7.14 -6.31
C LEU A 66 11.00 -7.61 -7.61
N GLU A 67 11.21 -6.70 -8.56
CA GLU A 67 11.97 -6.98 -9.78
C GLU A 67 13.42 -7.36 -9.47
N LYS A 68 14.06 -6.64 -8.54
CA LYS A 68 15.42 -6.95 -8.06
C LYS A 68 15.49 -8.37 -7.47
N ILE A 69 14.57 -8.71 -6.56
CA ILE A 69 14.53 -10.04 -5.92
C ILE A 69 14.33 -11.15 -6.96
N SER A 70 13.47 -10.92 -7.96
CA SER A 70 13.22 -11.89 -9.02
C SER A 70 14.49 -12.20 -9.84
N LYS A 71 15.31 -11.18 -10.12
CA LYS A 71 16.63 -11.36 -10.78
C LYS A 71 17.61 -12.13 -9.89
N VAL A 72 17.67 -11.79 -8.59
CA VAL A 72 18.54 -12.47 -7.62
C VAL A 72 18.18 -13.96 -7.51
N LEU A 73 16.89 -14.28 -7.41
CA LEU A 73 16.41 -15.67 -7.34
C LEU A 73 16.71 -16.47 -8.62
N GLY A 74 16.68 -15.82 -9.78
CA GLY A 74 17.02 -16.43 -11.08
C GLY A 74 18.51 -16.74 -11.26
N GLY A 75 19.39 -16.15 -10.46
CA GLY A 75 20.85 -16.36 -10.53
C GLY A 75 21.39 -17.40 -9.54
N GLN A 76 22.70 -17.30 -9.26
CA GLN A 76 23.39 -18.03 -8.19
C GLN A 76 23.79 -17.07 -7.05
N PRO A 77 22.81 -16.56 -6.27
CA PRO A 77 23.09 -15.60 -5.22
C PRO A 77 23.86 -16.24 -4.08
N THR A 78 24.71 -15.44 -3.44
CA THR A 78 25.38 -15.79 -2.19
C THR A 78 24.41 -15.73 -1.00
N VAL A 79 24.78 -16.36 0.11
CA VAL A 79 24.01 -16.27 1.38
C VAL A 79 23.85 -14.82 1.86
N ALA A 80 24.86 -13.98 1.64
CA ALA A 80 24.82 -12.57 2.00
C ALA A 80 23.78 -11.80 1.16
N GLU A 81 23.76 -12.01 -0.15
CA GLU A 81 22.75 -11.43 -1.05
C GLU A 81 21.33 -11.91 -0.69
N ILE A 82 21.17 -13.19 -0.36
CA ILE A 82 19.88 -13.74 0.10
C ILE A 82 19.39 -13.01 1.34
N ARG A 83 20.24 -12.86 2.37
CA ARG A 83 19.88 -12.16 3.62
C ARG A 83 19.52 -10.70 3.36
N GLN A 84 20.39 -9.98 2.64
CA GLN A 84 20.16 -8.57 2.33
C GLN A 84 18.84 -8.36 1.58
N ASN A 85 18.59 -9.14 0.52
CA ASN A 85 17.35 -8.98 -0.25
C ASN A 85 16.11 -9.42 0.55
N THR A 86 16.25 -10.35 1.49
CA THR A 86 15.17 -10.75 2.41
C THR A 86 14.79 -9.58 3.33
N ASP A 87 15.79 -8.91 3.91
CA ASP A 87 15.57 -7.77 4.80
C ASP A 87 14.98 -6.57 4.04
N GLU A 88 15.51 -6.26 2.85
CA GLU A 88 14.96 -5.22 1.98
C GLU A 88 13.50 -5.50 1.59
N ALA A 89 13.16 -6.75 1.23
CA ALA A 89 11.79 -7.13 0.89
C ALA A 89 10.82 -6.86 2.05
N ASN A 90 11.22 -7.26 3.27
CA ASN A 90 10.41 -7.06 4.47
C ASN A 90 10.27 -5.57 4.80
N ALA A 91 11.33 -4.77 4.64
CA ALA A 91 11.29 -3.32 4.86
C ALA A 91 10.37 -2.61 3.86
N HIS A 92 10.44 -2.96 2.57
CA HIS A 92 9.56 -2.38 1.55
C HIS A 92 8.10 -2.78 1.75
N LYS A 93 7.84 -4.03 2.15
CA LYS A 93 6.50 -4.48 2.53
C LYS A 93 5.96 -3.64 3.68
N GLN A 94 6.72 -3.50 4.78
CA GLN A 94 6.27 -2.73 5.94
C GLN A 94 6.03 -1.26 5.60
N ALA A 95 6.89 -0.65 4.78
CA ALA A 95 6.73 0.72 4.32
C ALA A 95 5.44 0.91 3.50
N LEU A 96 5.15 -0.03 2.58
CA LEU A 96 3.92 -0.01 1.78
C LEU A 96 2.68 -0.20 2.67
N ASP A 97 2.70 -1.16 3.58
CA ASP A 97 1.59 -1.41 4.51
C ASP A 97 1.33 -0.20 5.42
N THR A 98 2.38 0.46 5.88
CA THR A 98 2.28 1.69 6.68
C THR A 98 1.68 2.82 5.85
N ALA A 99 2.17 3.05 4.64
CA ALA A 99 1.65 4.11 3.77
C ALA A 99 0.16 3.87 3.42
N ARG A 100 -0.24 2.61 3.22
CA ARG A 100 -1.65 2.24 3.04
C ARG A 100 -2.51 2.61 4.26
N SER A 101 -2.03 2.35 5.47
CA SER A 101 -2.75 2.72 6.71
C SER A 101 -2.85 4.24 6.95
N GLN A 102 -2.00 5.02 6.28
CA GLN A 102 -1.94 6.48 6.38
C GLN A 102 -2.76 7.19 5.29
N LEU A 103 -3.42 6.45 4.39
CA LEU A 103 -4.37 7.02 3.45
C LEU A 103 -5.46 7.78 4.20
N THR A 104 -5.66 9.04 3.81
CA THR A 104 -6.58 9.94 4.50
C THR A 104 -7.57 10.49 3.51
N LEU A 105 -8.86 10.29 3.78
CA LEU A 105 -9.95 10.75 2.92
C LEU A 105 -10.04 12.28 2.90
N ASN A 106 -10.14 12.86 1.71
CA ASN A 106 -10.27 14.30 1.51
C ASN A 106 -11.72 14.74 1.74
N ARG A 107 -11.97 15.36 2.90
CA ARG A 107 -13.32 15.80 3.32
C ARG A 107 -13.61 17.26 3.07
N GLU A 108 -12.57 18.07 2.83
CA GLU A 108 -12.70 19.52 2.71
C GLU A 108 -13.66 19.96 1.60
N PRO A 109 -13.65 19.38 0.38
CA PRO A 109 -14.62 19.74 -0.67
C PRO A 109 -16.07 19.54 -0.23
N TYR A 110 -16.35 18.48 0.52
CA TYR A 110 -17.69 18.13 0.99
C TYR A 110 -18.16 19.05 2.12
N ILE A 111 -17.27 19.40 3.05
CA ILE A 111 -17.57 20.39 4.10
C ILE A 111 -17.86 21.76 3.48
N ASN A 112 -17.06 22.18 2.50
CA ASN A 112 -17.25 23.45 1.81
C ASN A 112 -18.56 23.47 1.01
N HIS A 113 -18.89 22.37 0.33
CA HIS A 113 -20.18 22.20 -0.34
C HIS A 113 -21.35 22.41 0.63
N ILE A 114 -21.37 21.71 1.77
CA ILE A 114 -22.42 21.83 2.80
C ILE A 114 -22.52 23.26 3.36
N ASN A 115 -21.40 23.94 3.57
CA ASN A 115 -21.40 25.32 4.07
C ASN A 115 -22.09 26.28 3.10
N ASN A 116 -21.95 26.04 1.79
CA ASN A 116 -22.47 26.87 0.72
C ASN A 116 -23.95 26.63 0.40
N GLU A 117 -24.56 25.58 0.95
CA GLU A 117 -26.00 25.33 0.79
C GLU A 117 -26.81 26.48 1.43
N SER A 118 -27.47 27.30 0.62
CA SER A 118 -28.07 28.56 1.05
C SER A 118 -29.35 28.41 1.88
N HIS A 119 -30.08 27.30 1.74
CA HIS A 119 -31.38 27.07 2.38
C HIS A 119 -31.33 26.02 3.50
N LEU A 120 -30.18 25.40 3.73
CA LEU A 120 -29.97 24.58 4.93
C LEU A 120 -29.72 25.48 6.15
N ASN A 121 -30.42 25.19 7.25
CA ASN A 121 -30.15 25.85 8.52
C ASN A 121 -28.90 25.28 9.21
N ASN A 122 -28.44 25.94 10.28
CA ASN A 122 -27.20 25.56 10.97
C ASN A 122 -27.25 24.13 11.52
N ALA A 123 -28.36 23.69 12.10
CA ALA A 123 -28.48 22.34 12.65
C ALA A 123 -28.41 21.25 11.55
N GLN A 124 -29.02 21.51 10.39
CA GLN A 124 -28.93 20.62 9.22
C GLN A 124 -27.50 20.56 8.68
N LYS A 125 -26.83 21.71 8.54
CA LYS A 125 -25.42 21.78 8.13
C LYS A 125 -24.51 21.04 9.11
N ASP A 126 -24.70 21.26 10.41
CA ASP A 126 -23.90 20.60 11.45
C ASP A 126 -24.09 19.09 11.43
N ASN A 127 -25.31 18.61 11.19
CA ASN A 127 -25.58 17.18 11.04
C ASN A 127 -24.86 16.57 9.82
N PHE A 128 -24.91 17.21 8.65
CA PHE A 128 -24.20 16.72 7.46
C PHE A 128 -22.68 16.79 7.61
N LYS A 129 -22.13 17.85 8.23
CA LYS A 129 -20.69 17.94 8.51
C LYS A 129 -20.23 16.82 9.44
N ALA A 130 -21.02 16.47 10.45
CA ALA A 130 -20.73 15.32 11.32
C ALA A 130 -20.70 14.00 10.53
N GLN A 131 -21.67 13.79 9.63
CA GLN A 131 -21.69 12.62 8.75
C GLN A 131 -20.43 12.56 7.85
N VAL A 132 -20.05 13.68 7.22
CA VAL A 132 -18.82 13.79 6.40
C VAL A 132 -17.58 13.41 7.20
N ASN A 133 -17.45 13.92 8.42
CA ASN A 133 -16.32 13.62 9.31
C ASN A 133 -16.24 12.13 9.68
N SER A 134 -17.38 11.44 9.76
CA SER A 134 -17.46 10.00 10.05
C SER A 134 -17.43 9.09 8.82
N ALA A 135 -17.44 9.65 7.60
CA ALA A 135 -17.58 8.87 6.38
C ALA A 135 -16.39 7.91 6.19
N PRO A 136 -16.63 6.61 5.91
CA PRO A 136 -15.57 5.61 5.78
C PRO A 136 -14.83 5.67 4.44
N ASN A 137 -15.45 6.20 3.38
CA ASN A 137 -14.90 6.19 2.02
C ASN A 137 -15.54 7.28 1.15
N HIS A 138 -15.00 7.44 -0.07
CA HIS A 138 -15.45 8.44 -1.04
C HIS A 138 -16.93 8.26 -1.44
N ASN A 139 -17.39 7.02 -1.68
CA ASN A 139 -18.78 6.76 -2.04
C ASN A 139 -19.77 7.24 -0.97
N THR A 140 -19.40 7.11 0.31
CA THR A 140 -20.23 7.61 1.42
C THR A 140 -20.23 9.14 1.43
N LEU A 141 -19.10 9.79 1.17
CA LEU A 141 -19.04 11.25 1.04
C LEU A 141 -19.96 11.75 -0.08
N GLU A 142 -19.93 11.09 -1.24
CA GLU A 142 -20.79 11.45 -2.37
C GLU A 142 -22.27 11.27 -2.06
N THR A 143 -22.61 10.19 -1.35
CA THR A 143 -23.97 9.96 -0.86
C THR A 143 -24.43 11.06 0.10
N ILE A 144 -23.55 11.50 1.01
CA ILE A 144 -23.86 12.58 1.95
C ILE A 144 -24.07 13.90 1.22
N LYS A 145 -23.21 14.22 0.24
CA LYS A 145 -23.34 15.40 -0.61
C LYS A 145 -24.70 15.44 -1.30
N ASN A 146 -25.08 14.36 -1.98
CA ASN A 146 -26.34 14.27 -2.72
C ASN A 146 -27.56 14.40 -1.80
N LYS A 147 -27.47 13.90 -0.56
CA LYS A 147 -28.53 14.11 0.46
C LYS A 147 -28.62 15.58 0.89
N ALA A 148 -27.49 16.26 1.05
CA ALA A 148 -27.47 17.70 1.36
C ALA A 148 -28.08 18.51 0.21
N ASP A 149 -27.70 18.22 -1.04
CA ASP A 149 -28.27 18.84 -2.25
C ASP A 149 -29.80 18.68 -2.28
N THR A 150 -30.29 17.46 -2.05
CA THR A 150 -31.73 17.14 -2.08
C THR A 150 -32.50 17.89 -0.98
N LEU A 151 -31.94 17.94 0.23
CA LEU A 151 -32.57 18.66 1.32
C LEU A 151 -32.57 20.16 1.05
N ASN A 152 -31.47 20.72 0.54
CA ASN A 152 -31.38 22.13 0.20
C ASN A 152 -32.44 22.52 -0.85
N GLN A 153 -32.59 21.73 -1.92
CA GLN A 153 -33.64 21.94 -2.93
C GLN A 153 -35.06 21.88 -2.33
N SER A 154 -35.31 20.95 -1.42
CA SER A 154 -36.61 20.83 -0.74
C SER A 154 -36.88 22.05 0.16
N MET A 155 -35.85 22.56 0.84
CA MET A 155 -35.93 23.77 1.67
C MET A 155 -36.16 25.03 0.80
N THR A 156 -35.51 25.12 -0.36
CA THR A 156 -35.78 26.18 -1.35
C THR A 156 -37.25 26.17 -1.77
N ALA A 157 -37.76 25.03 -2.24
CA ALA A 157 -39.15 24.92 -2.70
C ALA A 157 -40.17 25.24 -1.60
N LEU A 158 -39.90 24.80 -0.36
CA LEU A 158 -40.75 25.16 0.78
C LEU A 158 -40.74 26.68 1.02
N SER A 159 -39.56 27.30 0.99
CA SER A 159 -39.42 28.75 1.20
C SER A 159 -40.09 29.60 0.11
N GLU A 160 -40.20 29.08 -1.11
CA GLU A 160 -40.92 29.73 -2.21
C GLU A 160 -42.44 29.51 -2.16
N SER A 161 -42.90 28.50 -1.42
CA SER A 161 -44.32 28.12 -1.32
C SER A 161 -45.11 28.82 -0.20
N ILE A 162 -44.42 29.59 0.66
CA ILE A 162 -44.97 30.27 1.85
C ILE A 162 -44.93 31.79 1.68
#